data_AF-A0A8J6S5S1-F1
#
_entry.id   AF-A0A8J6S5S1-F1
#
_cell.length_a   1.000
_cell.length_b   1.000
_cell.length_c   1.000
_cell.angle_alpha   90.00
_cell.angle_beta   90.00
_cell.angle_gamma   90.00
#
_symmetry.space_group_name_H-M   'P 1'
#
loop_
_entity.id
_entity.type
_entity.pdbx_description
1 polymer ?
#
loop_
_entity_poly.entity_id
_entity_poly.type
_entity_poly.pdbx_seq_one_letter_code
_entity_poly.pdbx_strand_id
1 'polypeptide(L)' 'MSSAAIATVVKMMEFLPVDVQEQVAEHLREYIDDLQDEIRWNESFQRTQQSLIAAAKRAKQEIAEGQATVMDYDQL' A
#
# COMPACT_ATOMS: atom_id res chain seq x y z
N MET A 1 23.26 -7.21 -9.43
CA MET A 1 23.76 -8.23 -8.50
C MET A 1 22.74 -8.39 -7.38
N SER A 2 22.50 -9.62 -6.93
CA SER A 2 21.65 -9.88 -5.75
C SER A 2 22.32 -9.32 -4.49
N SER A 3 21.55 -8.78 -3.56
CA SER A 3 22.09 -8.28 -2.29
C SER A 3 22.50 -9.44 -1.39
N ALA A 4 23.42 -9.18 -0.44
CA ALA A 4 23.81 -10.18 0.55
C ALA A 4 22.59 -10.69 1.38
N ALA A 5 21.61 -9.82 1.60
CA ALA A 5 20.38 -10.18 2.30
C ALA A 5 19.54 -11.22 1.52
N ILE A 6 19.37 -11.04 0.21
CA ILE A 6 18.62 -12.00 -0.63
C ILE A 6 19.33 -13.36 -0.63
N ALA A 7 20.67 -13.36 -0.78
CA ALA A 7 21.45 -14.60 -0.74
C ALA A 7 21.28 -15.36 0.59
N THR A 8 21.24 -14.64 1.72
CA THR A 8 21.00 -15.23 3.04
C THR A 8 19.62 -15.86 3.15
N VAL A 9 18.56 -15.19 2.68
CA VAL A 9 17.19 -15.73 2.71
C VAL A 9 17.09 -17.01 1.88
N VAL A 10 17.63 -17.01 0.67
CA VAL A 10 17.70 -18.22 -0.17
C VAL A 10 18.42 -19.34 0.58
N LYS A 11 19.57 -19.05 1.18
CA LYS A 11 20.35 -20.07 1.89
C LYS A 11 19.61 -20.63 3.11
N MET A 12 18.84 -19.81 3.82
CA MET A 12 18.00 -20.26 4.93
C MET A 12 16.90 -21.21 4.46
N MET A 13 16.29 -20.95 3.29
CA MET A 13 15.23 -21.80 2.72
C MET A 13 15.77 -23.15 2.23
N GLU A 14 16.98 -23.19 1.64
CA GLU A 14 17.59 -24.43 1.14
C GLU A 14 17.72 -25.55 2.18
N PHE A 15 17.79 -25.22 3.47
CA PHE A 15 17.91 -26.21 4.55
C PHE A 15 16.56 -26.78 5.03
N LEU A 16 15.44 -26.29 4.49
CA LEU A 16 14.10 -26.72 4.88
C LEU A 16 13.59 -27.86 4.00
N PRO A 17 12.69 -28.72 4.49
CA PRO A 17 11.92 -29.63 3.64
C PRO A 17 11.16 -28.88 2.54
N VAL A 18 10.96 -29.51 1.39
CA VAL A 18 10.38 -28.86 0.19
C VAL A 18 8.99 -28.28 0.47
N ASP A 19 8.14 -29.01 1.18
CA ASP A 19 6.81 -28.55 1.61
C ASP A 19 6.88 -27.28 2.47
N VAL A 20 7.88 -27.18 3.34
CA VAL A 20 8.12 -26.00 4.16
C VAL A 20 8.69 -24.85 3.31
N GLN A 21 9.55 -25.13 2.33
CA GLN A 21 10.04 -24.10 1.39
C GLN A 21 8.90 -23.45 0.62
N GLU A 22 7.96 -24.25 0.12
CA GLU A 22 6.77 -23.77 -0.59
C GLU A 22 5.88 -22.91 0.31
N GLN A 23 5.65 -23.33 1.55
CA GLN A 23 4.89 -22.53 2.52
C GLN A 23 5.56 -21.18 2.81
N VAL A 24 6.88 -21.16 3.02
CA VAL A 24 7.63 -19.92 3.26
C VAL A 24 7.59 -19.01 2.02
N ALA A 25 7.70 -19.58 0.83
CA ALA A 25 7.61 -18.81 -0.41
C ALA A 25 6.24 -18.15 -0.59
N GLU A 26 5.16 -18.80 -0.19
CA GLU A 26 3.81 -18.22 -0.23
C GLU A 26 3.70 -17.01 0.69
N HIS A 27 4.10 -17.16 1.96
CA HIS A 27 4.05 -16.05 2.92
C HIS A 27 4.94 -14.87 2.52
N LEU A 28 6.10 -15.14 1.92
CA LEU A 28 6.95 -14.07 1.39
C LEU A 28 6.30 -13.36 0.20
N ARG A 29 5.52 -14.06 -0.64
CA ARG A 29 4.79 -13.43 -1.74
C ARG A 29 3.74 -12.46 -1.21
N GLU A 30 2.89 -12.91 -0.29
CA GLU A 30 1.88 -12.06 0.35
C GLU A 30 2.52 -10.82 0.99
N TYR A 31 3.60 -11.02 1.75
CA TYR A 31 4.31 -9.92 2.39
C TYR A 31 4.94 -8.94 1.39
N ILE A 32 5.48 -9.43 0.28
CA ILE A 32 6.05 -8.57 -0.77
C ILE A 32 4.95 -7.78 -1.47
N ASP A 33 3.78 -8.37 -1.72
CA ASP A 33 2.65 -7.69 -2.34
C ASP A 33 2.17 -6.53 -1.44
N ASP A 34 2.00 -6.77 -0.13
CA ASP A 34 1.68 -5.71 0.84
C ASP A 34 2.70 -4.57 0.84
N LEU A 35 4.01 -4.90 0.79
CA LEU A 35 5.07 -3.88 0.71
C LEU A 35 5.00 -3.08 -0.59
N GLN A 36 4.71 -3.73 -1.71
CA GLN A 36 4.58 -3.03 -3.00
C GLN A 36 3.38 -2.09 -3.01
N ASP A 37 2.27 -2.50 -2.41
CA ASP A 37 1.07 -1.68 -2.24
C ASP A 37 1.37 -0.43 -1.41
N GLU A 38 2.05 -0.60 -0.27
CA GLU A 38 2.45 0.51 0.61
C GLU A 38 3.45 1.45 -0.08
N ILE A 39 4.37 0.93 -0.88
CA ILE A 39 5.29 1.77 -1.69
C ILE A 39 4.50 2.60 -2.69
N ARG A 40 3.57 1.98 -3.44
CA ARG A 40 2.72 2.69 -4.41
C ARG A 40 1.85 3.73 -3.74
N TRP A 41 1.29 3.40 -2.57
CA TRP A 41 0.51 4.34 -1.76
C TRP A 41 1.35 5.54 -1.36
N ASN A 42 2.53 5.32 -0.78
CA ASN A 42 3.41 6.40 -0.33
C ASN A 42 3.85 7.30 -1.48
N GLU A 43 4.25 6.74 -2.62
CA GLU A 43 4.60 7.54 -3.79
C GLU A 43 3.42 8.37 -4.31
N SER A 44 2.22 7.78 -4.36
CA SER A 44 1.01 8.47 -4.80
C SER A 44 0.68 9.61 -3.84
N PHE A 45 0.68 9.33 -2.54
CA PHE A 45 0.39 10.30 -1.50
C PHE A 45 1.39 11.44 -1.47
N GLN A 46 2.70 11.16 -1.58
CA GLN A 46 3.74 12.20 -1.65
C GLN A 46 3.50 13.17 -2.81
N ARG A 47 3.02 12.67 -3.96
CA ARG A 47 2.70 13.51 -5.13
C ARG A 47 1.41 14.31 -4.95
N THR A 48 0.42 13.79 -4.20
CA THR A 48 -0.92 14.38 -4.11
C THR A 48 -1.25 15.03 -2.77
N GLN A 49 -0.35 15.02 -1.78
CA GLN A 49 -0.66 15.49 -0.42
C GLN A 49 -1.18 16.93 -0.40
N GLN A 50 -0.56 17.83 -1.16
CA GLN A 50 -0.98 19.24 -1.20
C GLN A 50 -2.35 19.43 -1.85
N SER A 51 -2.65 18.70 -2.93
CA SER A 51 -3.96 18.77 -3.59
C SER A 51 -5.06 18.20 -2.70
N LEU A 52 -4.78 17.11 -1.96
CA LEU A 52 -5.69 16.56 -0.96
C LEU A 52 -5.99 17.56 0.16
N ILE A 53 -4.96 18.26 0.67
CA ILE A 53 -5.15 19.31 1.68
C ILE A 53 -6.00 20.45 1.12
N ALA A 54 -5.72 20.90 -0.10
CA ALA A 54 -6.49 21.97 -0.75
C ALA A 54 -7.96 21.55 -0.97
N ALA A 55 -8.19 20.33 -1.44
CA ALA A 55 -9.54 19.77 -1.61
C ALA A 55 -10.29 19.68 -0.28
N ALA A 56 -9.63 19.21 0.79
CA ALA A 56 -10.25 19.14 2.11
C ALA A 56 -10.59 20.52 2.69
N LYS A 57 -9.73 21.52 2.50
CA LYS A 57 -10.01 22.91 2.90
C LYS A 57 -11.21 23.47 2.14
N ARG A 58 -11.24 23.24 0.82
CA ARG A 58 -12.36 23.67 -0.04
C ARG A 58 -13.67 23.02 0.37
N ALA A 59 -13.69 21.70 0.60
CA ALA A 59 -14.88 21.00 1.05
C ALA A 59 -15.43 21.57 2.38
N LYS A 60 -14.54 21.90 3.33
CA LYS A 60 -14.95 22.57 4.59
C LYS A 60 -15.55 23.94 4.36
N GLN A 61 -15.01 24.71 3.42
CA GLN A 61 -15.57 26.01 3.05
C GLN A 61 -16.94 25.86 2.40
N GLU A 62 -17.09 24.97 1.42
CA GLU A 62 -18.37 24.69 0.75
C GLU A 62 -19.45 24.21 1.74
N ILE A 63 -19.09 23.42 2.75
CA ILE A 63 -19.98 23.05 3.85
C ILE A 63 -20.43 24.30 4.65
N ALA A 64 -19.49 25.17 5.03
CA ALA A 64 -19.80 26.37 5.79
C ALA A 64 -20.66 27.38 4.99
N GLU A 65 -20.49 27.40 3.67
CA GLU A 65 -21.29 28.20 2.74
C GLU A 65 -22.65 27.57 2.40
N GLY A 66 -22.95 26.37 2.92
CA GLY A 66 -24.20 25.65 2.67
C GLY A 66 -24.31 25.06 1.26
N GLN A 67 -23.19 24.92 0.55
CA GLN A 67 -23.12 24.38 -0.82
C GLN A 67 -22.91 22.86 -0.85
N ALA A 68 -22.59 22.24 0.28
CA ALA A 68 -22.39 20.80 0.37
C ALA A 68 -23.72 20.03 0.52
N THR A 69 -23.78 18.86 -0.11
CA THR A 69 -24.87 17.89 0.04
C THR A 69 -24.34 16.62 0.70
N VAL A 70 -25.21 15.88 1.38
CA VAL A 70 -24.86 14.57 1.95
C VAL A 70 -24.59 13.59 0.80
N MET A 71 -23.51 12.82 0.92
CA MET A 71 -23.17 11.80 -0.07
C MET A 71 -24.27 10.72 -0.10
N ASP A 72 -24.85 10.51 -1.27
CA ASP A 72 -25.84 9.47 -1.52
C ASP A 72 -25.12 8.22 -2.05
N TYR A 73 -25.06 7.17 -1.22
CA TYR A 73 -24.36 5.92 -1.54
C TYR A 73 -25.07 5.08 -2.60
N ASP A 74 -26.37 5.31 -2.84
CA ASP A 74 -27.12 4.57 -3.85
C ASP A 74 -26.88 5.10 -5.27
N GLN A 75 -26.15 6.22 -5.41
CA GLN A 75 -25.81 6.87 -6.69
C GLN A 75 -24.33 6.78 -7.07
N LEU A 76 -23.51 6.03 -6.33
CA LEU A 76 -22.11 5.75 -6.66
C LEU A 76 -21.96 4.58 -7.63
#